data_AF-A0A955XVV8-F1
#
_entry.id   AF-A0A955XVV8-F1
#
_cell.length_a   1.000
_cell.length_b   1.000
_cell.length_c   1.000
_cell.angle_alpha   90.00
_cell.angle_beta   90.00
_cell.angle_gamma   90.00
#
_symmetry.space_group_name_H-M   'P 1'
#
loop_
_entity.id
_entity.type
_entity.pdbx_description
1 polymer ?
#
loop_
_entity_poly.entity_id
_entity_poly.type
_entity_poly.pdbx_seq_one_letter_code
_entity_poly.pdbx_strand_id
1 'polypeptide(L)' 'IIAPGMRADLNVIDHAGLRLDRPKMHHDLPAGGRRLIQRATGYRATVVGGQVVVERDELTGARPGRLVRFGR' A
#
# COMPACT_ATOMS: atom_id res chain seq x y z
N ILE A 1 0.97 -7.65 -15.37
CA ILE A 1 2.21 -8.26 -15.89
C ILE A 1 3.38 -7.38 -15.48
N ILE A 2 4.53 -7.99 -15.13
CA ILE A 2 5.80 -7.27 -14.98
C ILE A 2 6.55 -7.44 -16.29
N ALA A 3 6.64 -6.37 -17.07
CA ALA A 3 7.32 -6.37 -18.36
C ALA A 3 7.79 -4.96 -18.74
N PRO A 4 8.82 -4.83 -19.57
CA PRO A 4 9.19 -3.54 -20.17
C PRO A 4 8.01 -2.86 -20.85
N GLY A 5 7.92 -1.54 -20.75
CA GLY A 5 6.84 -0.72 -21.31
C GLY A 5 5.54 -0.70 -20.49
N MET A 6 5.41 -1.55 -19.46
CA MET A 6 4.30 -1.47 -18.51
C MET A 6 4.54 -0.41 -17.43
N ARG A 7 3.46 0.09 -16.82
CA ARG A 7 3.55 1.01 -15.69
C ARG A 7 4.31 0.35 -14.53
N ALA A 8 5.24 1.08 -13.92
CA ALA A 8 6.04 0.63 -12.80
C ALA A 8 5.24 0.65 -11.48
N ASP A 9 4.17 -0.14 -11.42
CA ASP A 9 3.37 -0.40 -10.23
C ASP A 9 3.71 -1.78 -9.70
N LEU A 10 4.41 -1.83 -8.56
CA LEU A 10 5.01 -3.05 -8.05
C LEU A 10 4.85 -3.13 -6.53
N ASN A 11 4.71 -4.36 -6.02
CA ASN A 11 4.89 -4.66 -4.61
C ASN A 11 6.10 -5.59 -4.46
N VAL A 12 6.99 -5.24 -3.53
CA VAL A 12 8.12 -6.09 -3.13
C VAL A 12 7.81 -6.59 -1.72
N ILE A 13 7.61 -7.90 -1.61
CA ILE A 13 7.10 -8.54 -0.40
C ILE A 13 8.15 -9.51 0.14
N ASP A 14 8.48 -9.37 1.41
CA ASP A 14 9.20 -10.37 2.17
C ASP A 14 8.23 -11.49 2.56
N HIS A 15 8.12 -12.51 1.72
CA HIS A 15 7.16 -13.59 1.93
C HIS A 15 7.40 -14.37 3.23
N ALA A 16 8.66 -14.50 3.69
CA ALA A 16 8.97 -15.18 4.93
C ALA A 16 8.59 -14.33 6.16
N GLY A 17 8.70 -13.01 6.04
CA GLY A 17 8.31 -12.05 7.07
C GLY A 17 6.84 -11.58 7.00
N LEU A 18 6.10 -11.97 5.96
CA LEU A 18 4.73 -11.50 5.74
C LEU A 18 3.80 -12.01 6.84
N ARG A 19 3.22 -11.10 7.61
CA ARG A 19 2.33 -11.44 8.72
C ARG A 19 1.24 -10.41 8.91
N LEU A 20 0.14 -10.87 9.50
CA LEU A 20 -0.96 -10.02 9.95
C LEU A 20 -0.80 -9.74 11.44
N ASP A 21 -0.99 -8.48 11.82
CA ASP A 21 -1.06 -8.09 13.23
C ASP A 21 -2.42 -8.47 13.82
N ARG A 22 -2.54 -8.38 15.16
CA ARG A 22 -3.83 -8.51 15.81
C ARG A 22 -4.74 -7.34 15.40
N PRO A 23 -6.02 -7.60 15.09
CA PRO A 23 -6.96 -6.53 14.79
C PRO A 23 -7.15 -5.62 16.01
N LYS A 24 -7.27 -4.31 15.79
CA LYS A 24 -7.47 -3.28 16.81
C LYS A 24 -8.71 -2.46 16.50
N MET A 25 -9.47 -2.12 17.54
CA MET A 25 -10.60 -1.22 17.42
C MET A 25 -10.10 0.23 17.41
N HIS A 26 -10.45 0.98 16.36
CA HIS A 26 -10.19 2.42 16.25
C HIS A 26 -11.50 3.20 16.35
N HIS A 27 -11.47 4.28 17.12
CA HIS A 27 -12.61 5.17 17.40
C HIS A 27 -12.38 6.55 16.76
N ASP A 28 -12.08 6.55 15.45
CA ASP A 28 -11.64 7.72 14.69
C ASP A 28 -12.57 8.09 13.53
N LEU A 29 -13.77 7.48 13.46
CA LEU A 29 -14.74 7.78 12.42
C LEU A 29 -15.72 8.89 12.86
N PRO A 30 -16.27 9.65 11.89
CA PRO A 30 -17.33 10.63 12.14
C PRO A 30 -18.55 10.02 12.83
N ALA A 31 -19.33 10.87 13.53
CA ALA A 31 -20.57 10.49 14.22
C ALA A 31 -20.43 9.36 15.26
N GLY A 32 -19.24 9.20 15.86
CA GLY A 32 -18.99 8.19 16.89
C GLY A 32 -18.81 6.77 16.35
N GLY A 33 -18.63 6.62 15.03
CA GLY A 33 -18.33 5.33 14.41
C GLY A 33 -17.00 4.73 14.88
N ARG A 34 -16.85 3.42 14.70
CA ARG A 34 -15.63 2.67 15.00
C ARG A 34 -15.27 1.73 13.86
N ARG A 35 -13.98 1.50 13.62
CA ARG A 35 -13.49 0.57 12.60
C ARG A 35 -12.47 -0.40 13.15
N LEU A 36 -12.58 -1.66 12.73
CA LEU A 36 -11.62 -2.70 13.05
C LEU A 36 -10.49 -2.63 12.03
N ILE A 37 -9.29 -2.29 12.48
CA ILE A 37 -8.11 -2.20 11.61
C ILE A 37 -7.20 -3.38 11.93
N GLN A 38 -6.83 -4.13 10.89
CA GLN A 38 -5.79 -5.14 10.96
C GLN A 38 -4.65 -4.72 10.05
N ARG A 39 -3.47 -4.48 10.63
CA ARG A 39 -2.27 -4.13 9.87
C ARG A 39 -1.57 -5.40 9.39
N ALA A 40 -0.76 -5.23 8.35
CA ALA A 40 0.16 -6.24 7.86
C ALA A 40 1.59 -5.68 7.89
N THR A 41 2.56 -6.56 8.08
CA THR A 41 3.99 -6.24 7.94
C THR A 41 4.65 -7.23 6.98
N GLY A 42 5.79 -6.85 6.41
CA GLY A 42 6.50 -7.64 5.40
C GLY A 42 6.49 -7.01 4.00
N TYR A 43 5.95 -5.81 3.83
CA TYR A 43 6.10 -5.03 2.60
C TYR A 43 7.42 -4.28 2.64
N ARG A 44 8.36 -4.71 1.78
CA ARG A 44 9.65 -4.02 1.64
C ARG A 44 9.49 -2.72 0.87
N ALA A 45 8.70 -2.75 -0.20
CA ALA A 45 8.35 -1.56 -0.96
C ALA A 45 6.99 -1.71 -1.66
N THR A 46 6.24 -0.62 -1.73
CA THR A 46 5.16 -0.45 -2.72
C THR A 46 5.56 0.70 -3.63
N VAL A 47 5.52 0.45 -4.94
CA VAL A 47 5.90 1.39 -5.99
C VAL A 47 4.67 1.74 -6.79
N VAL A 48 4.47 3.04 -7.04
CA VAL A 48 3.40 3.54 -7.90
C VAL A 48 4.01 4.47 -8.94
N GLY A 49 3.86 4.13 -10.22
CA GLY A 49 4.41 4.91 -11.33
C GLY A 49 5.93 5.12 -11.24
N GLY A 50 6.67 4.16 -10.68
CA GLY A 50 8.12 4.22 -10.51
C GLY A 50 8.60 4.92 -9.23
N GLN A 51 7.70 5.43 -8.38
CA GLN A 51 8.06 6.06 -7.10
C GLN A 51 7.64 5.19 -5.92
N VAL A 52 8.53 5.04 -4.93
CA VAL A 52 8.25 4.29 -3.70
C VAL A 52 7.30 5.08 -2.82
N VAL A 53 6.11 4.53 -2.55
CA VAL A 53 5.07 5.13 -1.71
C VAL A 53 4.99 4.50 -0.32
N VAL A 54 5.46 3.26 -0.18
CA VAL A 54 5.66 2.57 1.09
C VAL A 54 7.07 2.00 1.08
N GLU A 55 7.83 2.21 2.15
CA GLU A 55 9.14 1.59 2.37
C GLU A 55 9.19 0.98 3.77
N ARG A 56 9.51 -0.32 3.86
CA ARG A 56 9.58 -1.07 5.12
C ARG A 56 8.34 -0.86 5.99
N ASP A 57 7.18 -1.16 5.41
CA ASP A 57 5.84 -1.02 6.02
C ASP A 57 5.40 0.43 6.38
N GLU A 58 6.21 1.45 6.08
CA GLU A 58 5.91 2.86 6.39
C GLU A 58 5.62 3.69 5.13
N LEU A 59 4.68 4.64 5.23
CA LEU A 59 4.35 5.54 4.13
C LEU A 59 5.47 6.58 3.93
N THR A 60 5.92 6.75 2.69
CA THR A 60 6.94 7.78 2.35
C THR A 60 6.35 9.18 2.18
N GLY A 61 5.01 9.29 2.09
CA GLY A 61 4.30 10.53 1.78
C GLY A 61 4.19 10.86 0.30
N ALA A 62 4.90 10.14 -0.58
CA ALA A 62 4.80 10.32 -2.03
C ALA A 62 3.37 10.02 -2.54
N ARG A 63 2.85 10.88 -3.43
CA ARG A 63 1.51 10.74 -4.05
C ARG A 63 1.59 10.78 -5.59
N PRO A 64 2.29 9.84 -6.24
CA PRO A 64 2.49 9.82 -7.69
C PRO A 64 1.27 9.31 -8.48
N GLY A 65 0.20 8.89 -7.78
CA GLY A 65 -1.03 8.41 -8.41
C GLY A 65 -1.61 9.42 -9.41
N ARG A 66 -2.12 8.92 -10.52
CA ARG A 66 -2.81 9.70 -11.56
C ARG A 66 -4.07 8.98 -11.97
N LEU A 67 -5.04 9.74 -12.48
CA LEU A 67 -6.26 9.18 -13.04
C LEU A 67 -5.93 8.31 -14.25
N VAL A 68 -6.26 7.03 -14.18
CA VAL A 68 -6.17 6.12 -15.32
C VAL A 68 -7.39 6.34 -16.20
N ARG A 69 -7.17 6.62 -17.49
CA ARG A 69 -8.24 6.80 -18.48
C ARG A 69 -8.06 5.73 -19.55
N PHE A 70 -9.03 4.85 -19.71
CA PHE A 70 -9.00 3.85 -20.78
C PHE A 70 -8.88 4.55 -22.14
N GLY A 71 -7.93 4.10 -22.97
CA GLY A 71 -7.64 4.68 -24.29
C GLY A 71 -6.60 5.79 -24.32
N ARG A 72 -5.97 6.13 -23.18
CA ARG A 72 -4.79 6.99 -23.08
C ARG A 72 -3.76 6.41 -22.12
#